data_AF-A0A920G456-F1
#
_entry.id   AF-A0A920G456-F1
#
_cell.length_a   1.000
_cell.length_b   1.000
_cell.length_c   1.000
_cell.angle_alpha   90.00
_cell.angle_beta   90.00
_cell.angle_gamma   90.00
#
_symmetry.space_group_name_H-M   'P 1'
#
loop_
_entity.id
_entity.type
_entity.pdbx_description
1 polymer ?
#
loop_
_entity_poly.entity_id
_entity_poly.type
_entity_poly.pdbx_seq_one_letter_code
_entity_poly.pdbx_strand_id
1 'polypeptide(L)'
;MGTHGALHRQCAHARVALHVHSIHATVLSTLEDPRLPPIDQNCAMFFNRYAIDTEYGGLAFEEEAERCCRHLADPTKKVLIMCQHGVMVIGDDVADAFNRLFYFERAAETYVKALWTGQPLRVLSDEVAEKTACELDNYPGQAERHFSELKAILNVEEPDYNS
;
A
#
# COMPACT_ATOMS: atom_id res chain seq x y z
N MET A 1 20.25 -10.16 5.46
CA MET A 1 19.22 -10.88 4.66
C MET A 1 18.28 -9.83 4.06
N GLY A 2 17.79 -9.97 2.83
CA GLY A 2 16.92 -8.96 2.21
C GLY A 2 15.54 -8.83 2.86
N THR A 3 14.88 -7.70 2.63
CA THR A 3 13.62 -7.27 3.28
C THR A 3 12.50 -8.31 3.20
N HIS A 4 12.24 -8.88 2.01
CA HIS A 4 11.20 -9.90 1.82
C HIS A 4 11.46 -11.15 2.68
N GLY A 5 12.70 -11.59 2.75
CA GLY A 5 13.08 -12.79 3.49
C GLY A 5 12.93 -12.62 5.00
N ALA A 6 13.28 -11.45 5.54
CA ALA A 6 13.08 -11.13 6.94
C ALA A 6 11.59 -11.08 7.28
N LEU A 7 10.82 -10.41 6.43
CA LEU A 7 9.39 -10.19 6.59
C LEU A 7 8.61 -11.51 6.60
N HIS A 8 8.85 -12.43 5.66
CA HIS A 8 8.18 -13.74 5.68
C HIS A 8 8.55 -14.61 6.89
N ARG A 9 9.68 -14.35 7.56
CA ARG A 9 10.06 -15.09 8.78
C ARG A 9 9.48 -14.49 10.06
N GLN A 10 9.38 -13.16 10.12
CA GLN A 10 8.97 -12.45 11.34
C GLN A 10 7.48 -12.11 11.34
N CYS A 11 6.88 -11.90 10.17
CA CYS A 11 5.48 -11.56 9.99
C CYS A 11 4.75 -12.74 9.32
N ALA A 12 4.37 -13.75 10.09
CA ALA A 12 3.77 -14.98 9.55
C ALA A 12 2.47 -14.76 8.77
N HIS A 13 1.76 -13.66 9.03
CA HIS A 13 0.54 -13.26 8.31
C HIS A 13 0.83 -12.64 6.93
N ALA A 14 2.07 -12.18 6.67
CA ALA A 14 2.45 -11.66 5.36
C ALA A 14 2.76 -12.81 4.39
N ARG A 15 1.71 -13.33 3.75
CA ARG A 15 1.80 -14.43 2.79
C ARG A 15 2.42 -14.01 1.46
N VAL A 16 2.13 -12.79 1.03
CA VAL A 16 2.70 -12.12 -0.14
C VAL A 16 3.27 -10.78 0.29
N ALA A 17 4.40 -10.39 -0.28
CA ALA A 17 5.03 -9.09 -0.06
C ALA A 17 5.44 -8.48 -1.41
N LEU A 18 4.97 -7.27 -1.67
CA LEU A 18 5.25 -6.50 -2.88
C LEU A 18 5.96 -5.21 -2.47
N HIS A 19 7.16 -5.01 -3.00
CA HIS A 19 7.90 -3.75 -2.83
C HIS A 19 8.03 -3.08 -4.19
N VAL A 20 7.62 -1.81 -4.26
CA VAL A 20 7.73 -1.02 -5.50
C VAL A 20 8.07 0.44 -5.19
N HIS A 21 8.68 1.08 -6.18
CA HIS A 21 8.90 2.53 -6.21
C HIS A 21 7.93 3.17 -7.21
N SER A 22 6.63 2.98 -6.96
CA SER A 22 5.59 3.56 -7.82
C SER A 22 5.53 5.08 -7.64
N ILE A 23 5.28 5.81 -8.73
CA ILE A 23 5.55 7.25 -8.82
C ILE A 23 4.88 8.03 -7.68
N HIS A 24 3.57 7.89 -7.49
CA HIS A 24 2.83 8.74 -6.56
C HIS A 24 3.02 8.32 -5.10
N ALA A 25 3.07 7.01 -4.83
CA ALA A 25 3.38 6.49 -3.51
C ALA A 25 4.80 6.88 -3.06
N THR A 26 5.78 6.83 -3.98
CA THR A 26 7.13 7.33 -3.71
C THR A 26 7.13 8.83 -3.48
N VAL A 27 6.41 9.63 -4.28
CA VAL A 27 6.27 11.08 -4.02
C VAL A 27 5.71 11.34 -2.62
N LEU A 28 4.64 10.64 -2.22
CA LEU A 28 4.07 10.73 -0.87
C LEU A 28 5.12 10.43 0.22
N SER A 29 5.92 9.39 0.03
CA SER A 29 6.98 8.99 0.97
C SER A 29 8.10 10.02 1.13
N THR A 30 8.20 11.01 0.23
CA THR A 30 9.20 12.09 0.31
C THR A 30 8.68 13.37 0.95
N LEU A 31 7.38 13.46 1.24
CA LEU A 31 6.80 14.63 1.90
C LEU A 31 7.23 14.67 3.37
N GLU A 32 7.38 15.89 3.91
CA GLU A 32 7.62 16.11 5.35
C GLU A 32 6.54 15.45 6.21
N ASP A 33 5.28 15.51 5.74
CA ASP A 33 4.18 14.73 6.27
C ASP A 33 3.77 13.66 5.25
N PRO A 34 4.23 12.40 5.42
CA PRO A 34 3.95 11.30 4.49
C PRO A 34 2.58 10.64 4.76
N ARG A 35 1.76 11.19 5.66
CA ARG A 35 0.42 10.65 5.93
C ARG A 35 -0.48 10.82 4.71
N LEU A 36 -1.29 9.80 4.45
CA LEU A 36 -2.36 9.82 3.46
C LEU A 36 -3.70 10.17 4.15
N PRO A 37 -4.20 11.41 4.03
CA PRO A 37 -5.48 11.80 4.62
C PRO A 37 -6.67 11.24 3.81
N PRO A 38 -7.79 10.89 4.46
CA PRO A 38 -8.97 10.32 3.79
C PRO A 38 -9.78 11.41 3.06
N ILE A 39 -9.30 11.85 1.89
CA ILE A 39 -9.94 12.92 1.09
C ILE A 39 -10.90 12.38 0.01
N ASP A 40 -10.83 11.09 -0.30
CA ASP A 40 -11.76 10.37 -1.16
C ASP A 40 -11.94 8.92 -0.66
N GLN A 41 -12.73 8.12 -1.37
CA GLN A 41 -12.98 6.72 -1.02
C GLN A 41 -11.71 5.84 -1.08
N ASN A 42 -10.80 6.10 -2.04
CA ASN A 42 -9.56 5.32 -2.17
C ASN A 42 -8.60 5.64 -1.01
N CYS A 43 -8.46 6.90 -0.63
CA CYS A 43 -7.70 7.30 0.55
C CYS A 43 -8.34 6.73 1.83
N ALA A 44 -9.67 6.75 1.93
CA ALA A 44 -10.40 6.19 3.07
C ALA A 44 -10.17 4.68 3.25
N MET A 45 -9.98 3.92 2.16
CA MET A 45 -9.62 2.49 2.20
C MET A 45 -8.41 2.22 3.11
N PHE A 46 -7.47 3.17 3.19
CA PHE A 46 -6.24 3.02 3.95
C PHE A 46 -6.28 3.70 5.32
N PHE A 47 -7.39 4.34 5.70
CA PHE A 47 -7.50 5.02 6.99
C PHE A 47 -7.24 4.03 8.14
N ASN A 48 -6.19 4.27 8.94
CA ASN A 48 -5.68 3.33 9.96
C ASN A 48 -5.19 1.96 9.45
N ARG A 49 -4.97 1.73 8.14
CA ARG A 49 -4.51 0.43 7.57
C ARG A 49 -3.07 0.46 7.03
N TYR A 50 -2.35 1.56 7.25
CA TYR A 50 -0.94 1.69 6.92
C TYR A 50 -0.08 2.10 8.13
N ALA A 51 1.21 1.81 8.01
CA ALA A 51 2.28 2.28 8.89
C ALA A 51 3.28 3.13 8.08
N ILE A 52 4.15 3.85 8.78
CA ILE A 52 5.17 4.71 8.19
C ILE A 52 6.50 4.40 8.88
N ASP A 53 7.51 4.04 8.09
CA ASP A 53 8.90 4.05 8.51
C ASP A 53 9.52 5.38 8.07
N THR A 54 9.90 6.21 9.04
CA THR A 54 10.48 7.54 8.80
C THR A 54 11.99 7.52 8.63
N GLU A 55 12.63 6.35 8.74
CA GLU A 55 14.09 6.20 8.67
C GLU A 55 14.53 5.55 7.35
N TYR A 56 15.47 6.20 6.67
CA TYR A 56 16.15 5.61 5.51
C TYR A 56 17.67 5.58 5.73
N GLY A 57 18.22 4.36 5.79
CA GLY A 57 19.65 4.12 6.10
C GLY A 57 20.55 3.94 4.87
N GLY A 58 20.00 4.09 3.65
CA GLY A 58 20.69 3.72 2.41
C GLY A 58 20.62 2.21 2.14
N LEU A 59 21.54 1.69 1.32
CA LEU A 59 21.51 0.29 0.81
C LEU A 59 21.79 -0.80 1.87
N ALA A 60 21.83 -0.44 3.16
CA ALA A 60 22.00 -1.38 4.26
C ALA A 60 20.65 -2.03 4.63
N PHE A 61 20.32 -3.13 3.94
CA PHE A 61 18.99 -3.76 4.01
C PHE A 61 18.62 -4.40 5.35
N GLU A 62 19.56 -4.69 6.25
CA GLU A 62 19.26 -5.47 7.47
C GLU A 62 18.48 -4.64 8.52
N GLU A 63 18.91 -3.42 8.80
CA GLU A 63 18.22 -2.53 9.74
C GLU A 63 16.83 -2.11 9.23
N GLU A 64 16.73 -1.80 7.94
CA GLU A 64 15.45 -1.49 7.29
C GLU A 64 14.50 -2.69 7.33
N ALA A 65 15.00 -3.90 7.10
CA ALA A 65 14.19 -5.10 7.19
C ALA A 65 13.60 -5.32 8.59
N GLU A 66 14.38 -5.10 9.65
CA GLU A 66 13.89 -5.19 11.03
C GLU A 66 12.85 -4.12 11.36
N ARG A 67 13.04 -2.87 10.91
CA ARG A 67 12.03 -1.81 11.04
C ARG A 67 10.75 -2.17 10.29
N CYS A 68 10.86 -2.64 9.05
CA CYS A 68 9.71 -3.09 8.26
C CYS A 68 8.91 -4.16 9.01
N CYS A 69 9.58 -5.16 9.56
CA CYS A 69 8.93 -6.22 10.34
C CYS A 69 8.21 -5.67 11.58
N ARG A 70 8.80 -4.69 12.29
CA ARG A 70 8.16 -4.05 13.44
C ARG A 70 6.92 -3.25 13.05
N HIS A 71 6.99 -2.47 11.97
CA HIS A 71 5.85 -1.68 11.51
C HIS A 71 4.71 -2.55 10.97
N LEU A 72 5.03 -3.69 10.37
CA LEU A 72 4.07 -4.67 9.84
C LEU A 72 3.81 -5.84 10.81
N ALA A 73 4.11 -5.68 12.10
CA ALA A 73 3.78 -6.68 13.11
C ALA A 73 2.27 -6.68 13.44
N ASP A 74 1.62 -5.52 13.33
CA ASP A 74 0.18 -5.39 13.46
C ASP A 74 -0.51 -5.85 12.16
N PRO A 75 -1.32 -6.93 12.19
CA PRO A 75 -1.93 -7.49 10.99
C PRO A 75 -3.00 -6.57 10.35
N THR A 76 -3.44 -5.52 11.05
CA THR A 76 -4.31 -4.49 10.46
C THR A 76 -3.55 -3.54 9.53
N LYS A 77 -2.21 -3.52 9.61
CA LYS A 77 -1.33 -2.69 8.78
C LYS A 77 -0.80 -3.53 7.63
N LYS A 78 -1.41 -3.37 6.46
CA LYS A 78 -1.01 -4.10 5.24
C LYS A 78 -0.17 -3.27 4.27
N VAL A 79 -0.02 -1.97 4.51
CA VAL A 79 0.81 -1.07 3.72
C VAL A 79 1.82 -0.38 4.63
N LEU A 80 3.08 -0.34 4.20
CA LEU A 80 4.14 0.42 4.83
C LEU A 80 4.67 1.46 3.86
N ILE A 81 4.54 2.73 4.24
CA ILE A 81 5.23 3.84 3.57
C ILE A 81 6.66 3.85 4.10
N MET A 82 7.63 3.69 3.21
CA MET A 82 9.05 3.72 3.53
C MET A 82 9.59 5.07 3.08
N CYS A 83 9.77 6.01 4.01
CA CYS A 83 10.16 7.39 3.69
C CYS A 83 11.46 7.44 2.88
N GLN A 84 11.49 8.34 1.89
CA GLN A 84 12.59 8.47 0.91
C GLN A 84 12.95 7.17 0.13
N HIS A 85 12.10 6.15 0.14
CA HIS A 85 12.38 4.87 -0.50
C HIS A 85 11.22 4.42 -1.41
N GLY A 86 10.02 4.22 -0.88
CA GLY A 86 8.89 3.71 -1.64
C GLY A 86 7.83 3.07 -0.73
N VAL A 87 7.24 1.97 -1.17
CA VAL A 87 6.22 1.26 -0.38
C VAL A 87 6.47 -0.24 -0.33
N MET A 88 6.06 -0.85 0.78
CA MET A 88 5.95 -2.29 0.96
C MET A 88 4.49 -2.64 1.27
N VAL A 89 3.91 -3.55 0.51
CA VAL A 89 2.52 -4.00 0.67
C VAL A 89 2.51 -5.50 0.93
N ILE A 90 1.79 -5.92 1.97
CA ILE A 90 1.59 -7.32 2.31
C ILE A 90 0.13 -7.72 2.08
N GLY A 91 -0.10 -9.01 1.82
CA GLY A 91 -1.44 -9.55 1.66
C GLY A 91 -1.51 -11.04 1.97
N ASP A 92 -2.73 -11.54 2.12
CA ASP A 92 -3.02 -12.95 2.39
C ASP A 92 -2.80 -13.83 1.14
N ASP A 93 -2.95 -13.22 -0.04
CA ASP A 93 -2.60 -13.79 -1.33
C ASP A 93 -2.16 -12.68 -2.32
N VAL A 94 -1.90 -13.08 -3.56
CA VAL A 94 -1.41 -12.17 -4.60
C VAL A 94 -2.49 -11.15 -5.00
N ALA A 95 -3.76 -11.54 -5.02
CA ALA A 95 -4.86 -10.65 -5.39
C ALA A 95 -5.06 -9.57 -4.32
N ASP A 96 -5.06 -9.93 -3.03
CA ASP A 96 -5.15 -8.97 -1.91
C ASP A 96 -3.98 -7.98 -1.93
N ALA A 97 -2.73 -8.48 -1.98
CA ALA A 97 -1.54 -7.64 -1.99
C ALA A 97 -1.52 -6.69 -3.21
N PHE A 98 -1.83 -7.20 -4.40
CA PHE A 98 -1.85 -6.41 -5.62
C PHE A 98 -2.98 -5.38 -5.62
N ASN A 99 -4.18 -5.76 -5.17
CA ASN A 99 -5.32 -4.85 -5.09
C ASN A 99 -5.01 -3.65 -4.18
N ARG A 100 -4.42 -3.92 -3.00
CA ARG A 100 -3.98 -2.86 -2.08
C ARG A 100 -2.91 -1.99 -2.70
N LEU A 101 -1.92 -2.58 -3.36
CA LEU A 101 -0.88 -1.81 -4.04
C LEU A 101 -1.47 -0.88 -5.11
N PHE A 102 -2.35 -1.40 -5.96
CA PHE A 102 -3.00 -0.64 -7.03
C PHE A 102 -3.80 0.54 -6.48
N TYR A 103 -4.66 0.30 -5.48
CA TYR A 103 -5.47 1.37 -4.89
C TYR A 103 -4.65 2.35 -4.06
N PHE A 104 -3.54 1.92 -3.45
CA PHE A 104 -2.65 2.82 -2.70
C PHE A 104 -1.97 3.82 -3.64
N GLU A 105 -1.46 3.35 -4.79
CA GLU A 105 -0.89 4.23 -5.81
C GLU A 105 -1.93 5.24 -6.33
N ARG A 106 -3.17 4.82 -6.56
CA ARG A 106 -4.27 5.71 -6.97
C ARG A 106 -4.66 6.71 -5.88
N ALA A 107 -4.69 6.29 -4.62
CA ALA A 107 -4.97 7.17 -3.49
C ALA A 107 -3.88 8.23 -3.33
N ALA A 108 -2.61 7.83 -3.44
CA ALA A 108 -1.48 8.75 -3.43
C ALA A 108 -1.53 9.71 -4.64
N GLU A 109 -1.87 9.22 -5.83
CA GLU A 109 -2.07 10.05 -7.03
C GLU A 109 -3.13 11.13 -6.79
N THR A 110 -4.32 10.75 -6.31
CA THR A 110 -5.40 11.70 -6.01
C THR A 110 -4.94 12.73 -4.99
N TYR A 111 -4.30 12.32 -3.90
CA TYR A 111 -3.84 13.22 -2.85
C TYR A 111 -2.79 14.22 -3.35
N VAL A 112 -1.75 13.73 -4.04
CA VAL A 112 -0.70 14.60 -4.59
C VAL A 112 -1.27 15.59 -5.59
N LYS A 113 -2.18 15.16 -6.49
CA LYS A 113 -2.86 16.05 -7.44
C LYS A 113 -3.77 17.06 -6.74
N ALA A 114 -4.43 16.68 -5.64
CA ALA A 114 -5.22 17.61 -4.84
C ALA A 114 -4.35 18.70 -4.21
N LEU A 115 -3.15 18.36 -3.71
CA LEU A 115 -2.18 19.34 -3.19
C LEU A 115 -1.76 20.37 -4.25
N TRP A 116 -1.61 19.96 -5.52
CA TRP A 116 -1.22 20.87 -6.61
C TRP A 116 -2.23 21.98 -6.88
N THR A 117 -3.49 21.81 -6.47
CA THR A 117 -4.52 22.84 -6.62
C THR A 117 -4.29 24.03 -5.69
N GLY A 118 -3.52 23.86 -4.61
CA GLY A 118 -3.32 24.85 -3.55
C GLY A 118 -4.58 25.18 -2.74
N GLN A 119 -5.69 24.47 -2.97
CA GLN A 119 -6.94 24.66 -2.23
C GLN A 119 -6.91 23.88 -0.91
N PRO A 120 -7.63 24.37 0.12
CA PRO A 120 -7.86 23.58 1.33
C PRO A 120 -8.54 22.24 1.00
N LEU A 121 -8.01 21.15 1.56
CA LEU A 121 -8.58 19.83 1.38
C LEU A 121 -9.82 19.62 2.26
N ARG A 122 -10.85 19.02 1.70
CA ARG A 122 -11.97 18.49 2.49
C ARG A 122 -11.63 17.07 2.89
N VAL A 123 -11.41 16.87 4.18
CA VAL A 123 -11.08 15.56 4.76
C VAL A 123 -12.35 14.94 5.32
N LEU A 124 -12.55 13.64 5.08
CA LEU A 124 -13.64 12.88 5.71
C LEU A 124 -13.45 12.86 7.22
N SER A 125 -14.55 12.84 7.98
CA SER A 125 -14.48 12.56 9.42
C SER A 125 -13.96 11.14 9.65
N ASP A 126 -13.20 10.95 10.73
CA ASP A 126 -12.66 9.65 11.15
C ASP A 126 -13.72 8.53 11.17
N GLU A 127 -14.93 8.83 11.64
CA GLU A 127 -16.05 7.85 11.67
C GLU A 127 -16.40 7.34 10.27
N VAL A 128 -16.53 8.23 9.29
CA VAL A 128 -16.85 7.88 7.90
C VAL A 128 -15.67 7.19 7.22
N ALA A 129 -14.45 7.65 7.48
CA ALA A 129 -13.24 7.03 6.93
C ALA A 129 -13.07 5.60 7.44
N GLU A 130 -13.21 5.38 8.75
CA GLU A 130 -13.14 4.07 9.39
C GLU A 130 -14.25 3.13 8.91
N LYS A 131 -15.49 3.63 8.81
CA LYS A 131 -16.62 2.87 8.26
C LYS A 131 -16.32 2.42 6.82
N THR A 132 -15.82 3.32 5.98
CA THR A 132 -15.51 3.03 4.57
C THR A 132 -14.38 2.00 4.46
N ALA A 133 -13.33 2.12 5.27
CA ALA A 133 -12.24 1.16 5.32
C ALA A 133 -12.75 -0.24 5.70
N CYS A 134 -13.57 -0.34 6.74
CA CYS A 134 -14.20 -1.59 7.18
C CYS A 134 -15.12 -2.20 6.12
N GLU A 135 -15.93 -1.39 5.43
CA GLU A 135 -16.81 -1.86 4.35
C GLU A 135 -16.00 -2.43 3.17
N LEU A 136 -14.88 -1.80 2.82
CA LEU A 136 -13.98 -2.27 1.74
C LEU A 136 -13.21 -3.52 2.14
N ASP A 137 -12.67 -3.60 3.36
CA ASP A 137 -11.97 -4.79 3.86
C ASP A 137 -12.89 -6.03 3.89
N ASN A 138 -14.20 -5.84 4.10
CA ASN A 138 -15.18 -6.91 4.13
C ASN A 138 -15.95 -7.09 2.82
N TYR A 139 -15.61 -6.34 1.75
CA TYR A 139 -16.34 -6.43 0.49
C TYR A 139 -15.97 -7.72 -0.26
N PRO A 140 -16.88 -8.69 -0.39
CA PRO A 140 -16.53 -10.04 -0.81
C PRO A 140 -16.09 -10.08 -2.28
N GLY A 141 -14.93 -10.70 -2.54
CA GLY A 141 -14.45 -10.99 -3.88
C GLY A 141 -13.91 -9.79 -4.65
N GLN A 142 -13.71 -8.62 -4.02
CA GLN A 142 -13.24 -7.42 -4.73
C GLN A 142 -11.86 -7.64 -5.36
N ALA A 143 -10.91 -8.09 -4.55
CA ALA A 143 -9.52 -8.26 -4.95
C ALA A 143 -9.40 -9.34 -6.03
N GLU A 144 -10.09 -10.46 -5.86
CA GLU A 144 -10.07 -11.59 -6.79
C GLU A 144 -10.68 -11.22 -8.14
N ARG A 145 -11.81 -10.50 -8.15
CA ARG A 145 -12.42 -10.01 -9.40
C ARG A 145 -11.50 -9.02 -10.10
N HIS A 146 -11.00 -8.03 -9.39
CA HIS A 146 -10.09 -7.03 -9.96
C HIS A 146 -8.84 -7.70 -10.57
N PHE A 147 -8.21 -8.61 -9.82
CA PHE A 147 -7.03 -9.33 -10.29
C PHE A 147 -7.34 -10.24 -11.49
N SER A 148 -8.51 -10.88 -11.52
CA SER A 148 -8.94 -11.72 -12.63
C SER A 148 -9.13 -10.93 -13.93
N GLU A 149 -9.71 -9.73 -13.86
CA GLU A 149 -9.87 -8.85 -15.02
C GLU A 149 -8.51 -8.36 -15.56
N LEU A 150 -7.58 -8.02 -14.67
CA LEU A 150 -6.22 -7.66 -15.09
C LEU A 150 -5.50 -8.83 -15.76
N LYS A 151 -5.65 -10.03 -15.24
CA LYS A 151 -5.13 -11.24 -15.90
C LYS A 151 -5.79 -11.49 -17.26
N ALA A 152 -7.08 -11.17 -17.42
CA ALA A 152 -7.76 -11.30 -18.70
C ALA A 152 -7.17 -10.36 -19.75
N ILE A 153 -6.82 -9.12 -19.36
CA ILE A 153 -6.09 -8.17 -20.22
C ILE A 153 -4.70 -8.73 -20.55
N LEU A 154 -3.95 -9.18 -19.55
CA LEU A 154 -2.60 -9.71 -19.74
C LEU A 154 -2.58 -10.95 -20.64
N ASN A 155 -3.58 -11.83 -20.57
CA ASN A 155 -3.72 -12.97 -21.47
C ASN A 155 -3.88 -12.58 -22.95
N VAL A 156 -4.38 -11.36 -23.22
CA VAL A 156 -4.54 -10.85 -24.60
C VAL A 156 -3.30 -10.08 -25.04
N GLU A 157 -2.75 -9.23 -24.17
CA GLU A 157 -1.66 -8.31 -24.52
C GLU A 157 -0.28 -8.94 -24.40
N GLU A 158 -0.04 -9.78 -23.39
CA GLU A 158 1.26 -10.40 -23.09
C GLU A 158 1.10 -11.86 -22.62
N PRO A 159 0.57 -12.78 -23.44
CA PRO A 159 0.21 -14.14 -23.02
C PRO A 159 1.39 -14.97 -22.48
N ASP A 160 2.63 -14.63 -22.83
CA ASP A 160 3.84 -15.40 -22.50
C ASP A 160 4.17 -15.45 -20.99
N TYR A 161 3.50 -14.67 -20.14
CA TYR A 161 3.73 -14.70 -18.68
C TYR A 161 3.36 -16.03 -18.02
N ASN A 162 2.54 -16.86 -18.69
CA ASN A 162 2.01 -18.11 -18.15
C ASN A 162 2.51 -19.37 -18.86
N SER A 163 3.45 -19.23 -19.80
CA SER A 163 4.09 -20.34 -20.54
C SER A 163 5.24 -21.02 -19.80
#